data_AF-A0A1U7GRK0-F1
#
_entry.id   AF-A0A1U7GRK0-F1
#
_cell.length_a   1.000
_cell.length_b   1.000
_cell.length_c   1.000
_cell.angle_alpha   90.00
_cell.angle_beta   90.00
_cell.angle_gamma   90.00
#
_symmetry.space_group_name_H-M   'P 1'
#
loop_
_entity.id
_entity.type
_entity.pdbx_description
1 polymer ?
#
loop_
_entity_poly.entity_id
_entity_poly.type
_entity_poly.pdbx_seq_one_letter_code
_entity_poly.pdbx_strand_id
1 'polypeptide(L)'
;MPARALAFLACLVAPLMAADDFRVEVPVDAQGGVAVSRIIEALSGATGQDVKPPAFDLALPVRGLPGSLGRSLLKDCLGEGVGVEFTADAVVFTVPPGLGRGASRAEWRGRLESLATRTEEAAGRKSSHAMRARPSYRPNDPSRPTICLVHGLNSSSGGFVHMIPLLEEAGYGVVTFDYPFNQGLDESCEEFRADWTAFRERVGERRPWAIVAHSMGALIARLYIEGPGRGAGDVDSLILIAPVNQGAHVARLQPVLQLVNKFAAVKRGRTTQALAELAQGPGRSADDMLPGSAFLKKANAQPPNEAVSYHILAGDLGLLTVEGRRQIEDQIELMTRSAGPFALLTRVAIGEIAPILDELTDGTGDGAVTVEATRLPGVPEPVVLAANHAELIRAPILFADPGPVVTMPWILNWLKEDRRRGRASGE
;
A
#
# COMPACT_ATOMS: atom_id res chain seq x y z
N MET A 1 -66.84 62.06 -16.05
CA MET A 1 -67.83 61.05 -16.52
C MET A 1 -67.08 59.83 -17.01
N PRO A 2 -67.69 58.63 -16.99
CA PRO A 2 -68.05 57.80 -15.82
C PRO A 2 -66.78 57.01 -15.36
N ALA A 3 -66.75 55.83 -14.73
CA ALA A 3 -67.75 54.90 -14.17
C ALA A 3 -67.18 54.20 -12.90
N ARG A 4 -67.85 53.13 -12.43
CA ARG A 4 -67.35 52.11 -11.49
C ARG A 4 -67.84 50.73 -11.95
N ALA A 5 -67.06 49.68 -11.65
CA ALA A 5 -67.42 48.24 -11.69
C ALA A 5 -67.69 47.63 -13.09
N LEU A 6 -67.39 46.37 -13.39
CA LEU A 6 -67.53 45.13 -12.61
C LEU A 6 -66.34 44.17 -12.78
N ALA A 7 -66.24 43.13 -11.93
CA ALA A 7 -65.22 42.08 -12.03
C ALA A 7 -65.60 40.97 -13.02
N PHE A 8 -64.60 40.28 -13.58
CA PHE A 8 -64.77 38.90 -14.04
C PHE A 8 -63.56 38.04 -13.63
N LEU A 9 -63.88 36.83 -13.17
CA LEU A 9 -62.95 35.84 -12.64
C LEU A 9 -62.20 35.15 -13.79
N ALA A 10 -60.86 35.10 -13.73
CA ALA A 10 -60.05 34.27 -14.61
C ALA A 10 -59.13 33.37 -13.77
N CYS A 11 -59.65 32.19 -13.40
CA CYS A 11 -58.83 31.13 -12.79
C CYS A 11 -57.89 30.55 -13.86
N LEU A 12 -56.68 31.10 -13.97
CA LEU A 12 -55.57 30.41 -14.62
C LEU A 12 -54.84 29.58 -13.57
N VAL A 13 -55.12 28.28 -13.56
CA VAL A 13 -54.31 27.29 -12.86
C VAL A 13 -52.91 27.31 -13.49
N ALA A 14 -51.95 27.88 -12.78
CA ALA A 14 -50.54 27.78 -13.17
C ALA A 14 -50.11 26.31 -13.09
N PRO A 15 -49.49 25.74 -14.14
CA PRO A 15 -48.82 24.45 -14.01
C PRO A 15 -47.70 24.60 -12.98
N LEU A 16 -47.56 23.62 -12.06
CA LEU A 16 -46.31 23.47 -11.33
C LEU A 16 -45.22 23.19 -12.37
N MET A 17 -44.32 24.15 -12.56
CA MET A 17 -43.08 23.89 -13.29
C MET A 17 -42.28 22.88 -12.45
N ALA A 18 -42.05 21.69 -13.01
CA ALA A 18 -40.99 20.84 -12.49
C ALA A 18 -39.69 21.63 -12.58
N ALA A 19 -38.92 21.67 -11.50
CA ALA A 19 -37.60 22.28 -11.56
C ALA A 19 -36.69 21.41 -12.44
N ASP A 20 -35.97 22.03 -13.36
CA ASP A 20 -34.98 21.34 -14.19
C ASP A 20 -33.75 20.93 -13.35
N ASP A 21 -33.03 19.90 -13.79
CA ASP A 21 -31.80 19.45 -13.15
C ASP A 21 -30.69 20.50 -13.24
N PHE A 22 -29.93 20.67 -12.16
CA PHE A 22 -28.80 21.58 -12.12
C PHE A 22 -27.55 20.92 -12.73
N ARG A 23 -26.91 21.58 -13.68
CA ARG A 23 -25.60 21.17 -14.22
C ARG A 23 -24.46 21.86 -13.45
N VAL A 24 -23.50 21.07 -12.99
CA VAL A 24 -22.31 21.54 -12.26
C VAL A 24 -21.08 21.02 -13.00
N GLU A 25 -20.20 21.92 -13.43
CA GLU A 25 -19.00 21.56 -14.21
C GLU A 25 -17.73 21.77 -13.38
N VAL A 26 -16.87 20.76 -13.33
CA VAL A 26 -15.60 20.81 -12.61
C VAL A 26 -14.46 20.56 -13.60
N PRO A 27 -13.49 21.48 -13.75
CA PRO A 27 -12.46 21.38 -14.78
C PRO A 27 -11.48 20.22 -14.50
N VAL A 28 -11.08 19.56 -15.58
CA VAL A 28 -10.05 18.51 -15.61
C VAL A 28 -8.71 19.15 -15.97
N ASP A 29 -7.66 18.81 -15.24
CA ASP A 29 -6.32 19.32 -15.45
C ASP A 29 -5.64 18.79 -16.73
N ALA A 30 -4.46 19.33 -17.05
CA ALA A 30 -3.68 18.93 -18.22
C ALA A 30 -3.21 17.46 -18.17
N GLN A 31 -3.13 16.88 -16.98
CA GLN A 31 -2.76 15.49 -16.72
C GLN A 31 -3.97 14.54 -16.79
N GLY A 32 -5.19 15.06 -16.99
CA GLY A 32 -6.41 14.27 -17.05
C GLY A 32 -7.00 13.90 -15.68
N GLY A 33 -6.61 14.63 -14.63
CA GLY A 33 -7.12 14.52 -13.27
C GLY A 33 -8.22 15.54 -12.97
N VAL A 34 -9.08 15.23 -11.99
CA VAL A 34 -10.06 16.15 -11.43
C VAL A 34 -9.84 16.29 -9.92
N ALA A 35 -9.74 17.53 -9.45
CA ALA A 35 -9.53 17.85 -8.04
C ALA A 35 -10.78 17.51 -7.20
N VAL A 36 -10.63 16.64 -6.20
CA VAL A 36 -11.76 16.26 -5.33
C VAL A 36 -12.21 17.43 -4.45
N SER A 37 -11.30 18.33 -4.07
CA SER A 37 -11.65 19.59 -3.39
C SER A 37 -12.74 20.36 -4.14
N ARG A 38 -12.55 20.57 -5.45
CA ARG A 38 -13.44 21.30 -6.33
C ARG A 38 -14.76 20.58 -6.58
N ILE A 39 -14.75 19.24 -6.63
CA ILE A 39 -16.00 18.45 -6.72
C ILE A 39 -16.85 18.67 -5.47
N ILE A 40 -16.26 18.57 -4.28
CA ILE A 40 -16.98 18.76 -3.01
C ILE A 40 -17.48 20.19 -2.88
N GLU A 41 -16.66 21.19 -3.19
CA GLU A 41 -17.04 22.60 -3.17
C GLU A 41 -18.23 22.89 -4.11
N ALA A 42 -18.12 22.49 -5.39
CA ALA A 42 -19.14 22.77 -6.40
C ALA A 42 -20.47 22.04 -6.11
N LEU A 43 -20.42 20.77 -5.69
CA LEU A 43 -21.61 20.00 -5.33
C LEU A 43 -22.25 20.47 -4.02
N SER A 44 -21.46 20.88 -3.03
CA SER A 44 -21.97 21.46 -1.78
C SER A 44 -22.70 22.77 -2.04
N GLY A 45 -22.11 23.65 -2.86
CA GLY A 45 -22.74 24.89 -3.31
C GLY A 45 -24.06 24.66 -4.04
N ALA A 46 -24.08 23.78 -5.05
CA ALA A 46 -25.28 23.47 -5.83
C ALA A 46 -26.42 22.86 -5.01
N THR A 47 -26.10 22.08 -3.97
CA THR A 47 -27.09 21.37 -3.13
C THR A 47 -27.35 22.02 -1.78
N GLY A 48 -26.78 23.19 -1.51
CA GLY A 48 -26.95 23.93 -0.25
C GLY A 48 -26.43 23.17 0.99
N GLN A 49 -25.36 22.38 0.83
CA GLN A 49 -24.66 21.77 1.96
C GLN A 49 -23.50 22.64 2.44
N ASP A 50 -23.19 22.48 3.72
CA ASP A 50 -22.02 23.03 4.36
C ASP A 50 -21.09 21.86 4.70
N VAL A 51 -20.30 21.44 3.70
CA VAL A 51 -19.30 20.39 3.82
C VAL A 51 -17.96 21.00 3.45
N LYS A 52 -17.01 20.96 4.39
CA LYS A 52 -15.68 21.51 4.19
C LYS A 52 -14.92 20.67 3.15
N PRO A 53 -14.32 21.26 2.11
CA PRO A 53 -13.44 20.52 1.20
C PRO A 53 -12.19 20.02 1.94
N PRO A 54 -11.59 18.90 1.50
CA PRO A 54 -10.40 18.31 2.09
C PRO A 54 -9.22 19.30 2.10
N ALA A 55 -8.49 19.37 3.21
CA ALA A 55 -7.35 20.28 3.39
C ALA A 55 -6.14 19.90 2.51
N PHE A 56 -6.03 18.64 2.13
CA PHE A 56 -5.05 18.14 1.17
C PHE A 56 -5.78 17.57 -0.04
N ASP A 57 -5.52 18.17 -1.21
CA ASP A 57 -6.25 17.83 -2.44
C ASP A 57 -5.63 16.62 -3.17
N LEU A 58 -6.48 15.86 -3.85
CA LEU A 58 -6.09 14.73 -4.69
C LEU A 58 -6.74 14.90 -6.06
N ALA A 59 -5.92 14.87 -7.10
CA ALA A 59 -6.41 14.74 -8.48
C ALA A 59 -6.80 13.26 -8.74
N LEU A 60 -8.09 12.99 -8.88
CA LEU A 60 -8.59 11.68 -9.35
C LEU A 60 -8.39 11.59 -10.87
N PRO A 61 -7.66 10.60 -11.41
CA PRO A 61 -7.57 10.41 -12.85
C PRO A 61 -8.96 10.09 -13.41
N VAL A 62 -9.36 10.78 -14.48
CA VAL A 62 -10.62 10.53 -15.21
C VAL A 62 -10.40 10.24 -16.70
N ARG A 63 -9.16 10.35 -17.18
CA ARG A 63 -8.73 10.00 -18.56
C ARG A 63 -7.85 8.75 -18.62
N GLY A 64 -7.74 8.15 -19.80
CA GLY A 64 -6.91 6.95 -20.05
C GLY A 64 -7.41 5.68 -19.35
N LEU A 65 -6.55 4.66 -19.30
CA LEU A 65 -6.79 3.41 -18.58
C LEU A 65 -6.98 3.63 -17.07
N PRO A 66 -6.15 4.40 -16.34
CA PRO A 66 -6.36 4.71 -14.93
C PRO A 66 -7.68 5.44 -14.65
N GLY A 67 -8.14 6.25 -15.62
CA GLY A 67 -9.39 7.00 -15.51
C GLY A 67 -10.65 6.14 -15.35
N SER A 68 -10.63 4.87 -15.80
CA SER A 68 -11.77 3.97 -15.64
C SER A 68 -12.20 3.79 -14.18
N LEU A 69 -11.23 3.67 -13.27
CA LEU A 69 -11.44 3.50 -11.83
C LEU A 69 -11.91 4.78 -11.15
N GLY A 70 -11.29 5.92 -11.46
CA GLY A 70 -11.72 7.22 -10.93
C GLY A 70 -13.17 7.57 -11.33
N ARG A 71 -13.57 7.23 -12.56
CA ARG A 71 -14.95 7.37 -13.03
C ARG A 71 -15.94 6.48 -12.26
N SER A 72 -15.56 5.23 -11.93
CA SER A 72 -16.40 4.34 -11.10
C SER A 72 -16.52 4.86 -9.67
N LEU A 73 -15.39 5.18 -9.04
CA LEU A 73 -15.34 5.68 -7.65
C LEU A 73 -16.20 6.92 -7.43
N LEU A 74 -16.21 7.85 -8.39
CA LEU A 74 -17.08 9.04 -8.34
C LEU A 74 -18.57 8.67 -8.39
N LYS A 75 -18.97 7.75 -9.28
CA LYS A 75 -20.36 7.28 -9.35
C LYS A 75 -20.76 6.53 -8.08
N ASP A 76 -19.92 5.64 -7.57
CA ASP A 76 -20.18 4.86 -6.35
C ASP A 76 -20.35 5.76 -5.11
N CYS A 77 -19.52 6.81 -4.98
CA CYS A 77 -19.58 7.72 -3.84
C CYS A 77 -20.80 8.65 -3.90
N LEU A 78 -21.07 9.27 -5.06
CA LEU A 78 -22.18 10.21 -5.23
C LEU A 78 -23.54 9.50 -5.32
N GLY A 79 -23.56 8.28 -5.84
CA GLY A 79 -24.74 7.43 -6.01
C GLY A 79 -25.53 7.71 -7.29
N GLU A 80 -26.40 6.77 -7.65
CA GLU A 80 -27.22 6.77 -8.89
C GLU A 80 -28.11 8.01 -9.07
N GLY A 81 -28.35 8.78 -8.00
CA GLY A 81 -29.12 10.02 -8.04
C GLY A 81 -28.38 11.22 -8.66
N VAL A 82 -27.11 11.08 -9.06
CA VAL A 82 -26.34 12.11 -9.75
C VAL A 82 -25.85 11.58 -11.09
N GLY A 83 -26.25 12.24 -12.18
CA GLY A 83 -25.66 11.97 -13.50
C GLY A 83 -24.20 12.43 -13.52
N VAL A 84 -23.28 11.60 -14.02
CA VAL A 84 -21.86 11.97 -14.16
C VAL A 84 -21.38 11.70 -15.57
N GLU A 85 -21.11 12.78 -16.30
CA GLU A 85 -20.55 12.80 -17.65
C GLU A 85 -19.09 13.25 -17.61
N PHE A 86 -18.25 12.66 -18.47
CA PHE A 86 -16.82 12.96 -18.54
C PHE A 86 -16.48 13.42 -19.95
N THR A 87 -16.03 14.67 -20.08
CA THR A 87 -15.68 15.27 -21.37
C THR A 87 -14.15 15.37 -21.50
N ALA A 88 -13.66 15.88 -22.64
CA ALA A 88 -12.44 16.68 -22.56
C ALA A 88 -12.69 17.88 -21.62
N ASP A 89 -11.65 18.44 -21.03
CA ASP A 89 -11.68 19.68 -20.24
C ASP A 89 -12.50 19.70 -18.93
N ALA A 90 -13.50 18.81 -18.71
CA ALA A 90 -14.37 18.84 -17.53
C ALA A 90 -14.97 17.47 -17.12
N VAL A 91 -15.48 17.42 -15.89
CA VAL A 91 -16.47 16.46 -15.40
C VAL A 91 -17.77 17.22 -15.15
N VAL A 92 -18.88 16.76 -15.71
CA VAL A 92 -20.19 17.41 -15.62
C VAL A 92 -21.10 16.54 -14.75
N PHE A 93 -21.61 17.14 -13.68
CA PHE A 93 -22.57 16.52 -12.77
C PHE A 93 -23.97 17.08 -13.03
N THR A 94 -24.93 16.18 -13.24
CA THR A 94 -26.36 16.50 -13.36
C THR A 94 -27.04 16.18 -12.04
N VAL A 95 -27.51 17.21 -11.35
CA VAL A 95 -27.96 17.17 -9.96
C VAL A 95 -29.46 17.46 -9.86
N PRO A 96 -30.29 16.49 -9.44
CA PRO A 96 -31.73 16.70 -9.29
C PRO A 96 -32.05 17.78 -8.24
N PRO A 97 -33.08 18.63 -8.47
CA PRO A 97 -33.35 19.80 -7.65
C PRO A 97 -33.81 19.49 -6.21
N GLY A 98 -34.19 18.24 -5.93
CA GLY A 98 -34.50 17.74 -4.59
C GLY A 98 -33.30 17.17 -3.82
N LEU A 99 -32.14 16.97 -4.47
CA LEU A 99 -30.98 16.34 -3.84
C LEU A 99 -30.36 17.27 -2.77
N GLY A 100 -29.99 16.69 -1.62
CA GLY A 100 -29.52 17.45 -0.46
C GLY A 100 -30.63 18.17 0.31
N ARG A 101 -31.91 18.01 -0.06
CA ARG A 101 -33.06 18.66 0.58
C ARG A 101 -34.02 17.62 1.17
N GLY A 102 -34.78 18.04 2.19
CA GLY A 102 -35.76 17.18 2.87
C GLY A 102 -35.13 15.88 3.37
N ALA A 103 -35.75 14.74 3.03
CA ALA A 103 -35.31 13.41 3.44
C ALA A 103 -33.90 13.02 2.92
N SER A 104 -33.46 13.54 1.76
CA SER A 104 -32.15 13.20 1.19
C SER A 104 -30.97 13.94 1.84
N ARG A 105 -31.24 14.99 2.63
CA ARG A 105 -30.22 15.91 3.14
C ARG A 105 -29.11 15.23 3.94
N ALA A 106 -29.48 14.33 4.85
CA ALA A 106 -28.52 13.66 5.72
C ALA A 106 -27.65 12.65 4.97
N GLU A 107 -28.24 11.83 4.09
CA GLU A 107 -27.51 10.86 3.27
C GLU A 107 -26.55 11.57 2.31
N TRP A 108 -27.04 12.57 1.58
CA TRP A 108 -26.25 13.31 0.60
C TRP A 108 -25.05 14.03 1.25
N ARG A 109 -25.27 14.66 2.41
CA ARG A 109 -24.19 15.25 3.19
C ARG A 109 -23.15 14.20 3.61
N GLY A 110 -23.59 13.06 4.14
CA GLY A 110 -22.70 11.97 4.55
C GLY A 110 -21.88 11.39 3.39
N ARG A 111 -22.41 11.41 2.15
CA ARG A 111 -21.65 11.05 0.94
C ARG A 111 -20.53 12.03 0.64
N LEU A 112 -20.82 13.34 0.68
CA LEU A 112 -19.81 14.39 0.46
C LEU A 112 -18.76 14.41 1.58
N GLU A 113 -19.17 14.28 2.85
CA GLU A 113 -18.27 14.15 4.00
C GLU A 113 -17.39 12.90 3.89
N SER A 114 -17.96 11.74 3.53
CA SER A 114 -17.18 10.52 3.31
C SER A 114 -16.20 10.64 2.14
N LEU A 115 -16.52 11.41 1.09
CA LEU A 115 -15.60 11.68 -0.02
C LEU A 115 -14.46 12.61 0.43
N ALA A 116 -14.77 13.64 1.23
CA ALA A 116 -13.78 14.53 1.84
C ALA A 116 -12.80 13.75 2.73
N THR A 117 -13.31 13.01 3.74
CA THR A 117 -12.48 12.26 4.69
C THR A 117 -11.58 11.24 3.99
N ARG A 118 -12.10 10.45 3.05
CA ARG A 118 -11.29 9.49 2.29
C ARG A 118 -10.22 10.17 1.43
N THR A 119 -10.49 11.37 0.94
CA THR A 119 -9.51 12.18 0.21
C THR A 119 -8.41 12.68 1.15
N GLU A 120 -8.74 13.19 2.33
CA GLU A 120 -7.74 13.57 3.34
C GLU A 120 -6.90 12.38 3.81
N GLU A 121 -7.50 11.20 3.99
CA GLU A 121 -6.75 9.97 4.31
C GLU A 121 -5.80 9.54 3.18
N ALA A 122 -6.22 9.67 1.91
CA ALA A 122 -5.42 9.28 0.75
C ALA A 122 -4.32 10.30 0.42
N ALA A 123 -4.62 11.59 0.56
CA ALA A 123 -3.65 12.68 0.39
C ALA A 123 -2.68 12.76 1.59
N GLY A 124 -3.16 12.48 2.81
CA GLY A 124 -2.34 12.30 4.01
C GLY A 124 -1.38 11.11 3.91
N ARG A 125 -1.77 10.04 3.19
CA ARG A 125 -0.85 8.96 2.79
C ARG A 125 0.21 9.44 1.79
N LYS A 126 -0.14 10.29 0.82
CA LYS A 126 0.85 10.88 -0.11
C LYS A 126 1.83 11.85 0.55
N SER A 127 1.39 12.63 1.54
CA SER A 127 2.25 13.53 2.32
C SER A 127 2.94 12.85 3.51
N SER A 128 2.80 11.52 3.67
CA SER A 128 3.43 10.78 4.77
C SER A 128 4.75 10.09 4.46
N HIS A 129 5.16 10.04 3.20
CA HIS A 129 6.37 9.35 2.77
C HIS A 129 7.65 10.07 3.25
N ALA A 130 8.13 9.70 4.44
CA ALA A 130 9.31 10.27 5.10
C ALA A 130 9.74 9.41 6.31
N MET A 131 10.93 9.67 6.85
CA MET A 131 11.36 9.14 8.15
C MET A 131 10.71 9.89 9.31
N ARG A 132 10.06 9.11 10.18
CA ARG A 132 9.20 9.59 11.28
C ARG A 132 9.63 8.97 12.60
N ALA A 133 9.95 9.84 13.57
CA ALA A 133 10.23 9.44 14.95
C ALA A 133 8.95 9.02 15.68
N ARG A 134 8.99 7.89 16.40
CA ARG A 134 8.01 7.59 17.44
C ARG A 134 8.33 8.36 18.73
N PRO A 135 7.37 8.56 19.65
CA PRO A 135 7.61 9.17 20.97
C PRO A 135 8.67 8.46 21.83
N SER A 136 9.05 7.21 21.48
CA SER A 136 10.15 6.44 22.08
C SER A 136 11.55 6.84 21.61
N TYR A 137 11.69 7.45 20.42
CA TYR A 137 12.99 7.80 19.83
C TYR A 137 13.68 8.94 20.57
N ARG A 138 14.96 8.78 20.91
CA ARG A 138 15.81 9.80 21.54
C ARG A 138 17.18 9.81 20.84
N PRO A 139 17.60 10.92 20.22
CA PRO A 139 18.87 10.99 19.52
C PRO A 139 20.05 10.64 20.44
N ASN A 140 20.95 9.79 19.97
CA ASN A 140 22.15 9.34 20.67
C ASN A 140 21.93 8.66 22.04
N ASP A 141 20.71 8.22 22.38
CA ASP A 141 20.43 7.61 23.69
C ASP A 141 21.05 6.20 23.81
N PRO A 142 22.05 5.97 24.70
CA PRO A 142 22.65 4.65 24.89
C PRO A 142 21.71 3.66 25.57
N SER A 143 20.70 4.14 26.29
CA SER A 143 19.71 3.31 27.00
C SER A 143 18.60 2.83 26.07
N ARG A 144 18.19 3.68 25.12
CA ARG A 144 17.22 3.41 24.04
C ARG A 144 17.87 3.35 22.65
N PRO A 145 18.63 2.27 22.32
CA PRO A 145 19.14 2.09 20.97
C PRO A 145 17.98 2.09 19.95
N THR A 146 18.22 2.66 18.77
CA THR A 146 17.16 2.93 17.80
C THR A 146 17.06 1.86 16.73
N ILE A 147 15.83 1.53 16.36
CA ILE A 147 15.46 0.67 15.25
C ILE A 147 14.72 1.51 14.21
N CYS A 148 15.14 1.43 12.94
CA CYS A 148 14.35 1.92 11.81
C CYS A 148 13.51 0.78 11.22
N LEU A 149 12.20 1.01 11.04
CA LEU A 149 11.28 0.05 10.42
C LEU A 149 10.98 0.46 8.97
N VAL A 150 11.12 -0.48 8.03
CA VAL A 150 10.89 -0.26 6.59
C VAL A 150 9.87 -1.27 6.06
N HIS A 151 8.74 -0.79 5.54
CA HIS A 151 7.59 -1.62 5.14
C HIS A 151 7.72 -2.23 3.74
N GLY A 152 6.87 -3.19 3.41
CA GLY A 152 6.78 -3.83 2.09
C GLY A 152 5.80 -3.19 1.10
N LEU A 153 5.48 -3.92 0.02
CA LEU A 153 4.51 -3.55 -1.02
C LEU A 153 3.08 -3.39 -0.45
N ASN A 154 2.30 -2.43 -0.97
CA ASN A 154 0.92 -2.13 -0.55
C ASN A 154 0.77 -2.00 0.98
N SER A 155 1.74 -1.35 1.62
CA SER A 155 1.82 -1.23 3.08
C SER A 155 2.28 0.17 3.49
N SER A 156 2.46 0.36 4.79
CA SER A 156 3.05 1.52 5.44
C SER A 156 3.66 1.08 6.78
N SER A 157 4.20 2.02 7.54
CA SER A 157 4.57 1.88 8.96
C SER A 157 3.44 1.33 9.84
N GLY A 158 2.18 1.54 9.43
CA GLY A 158 1.01 0.90 10.04
C GLY A 158 0.99 -0.63 9.95
N GLY A 159 1.73 -1.23 9.01
CA GLY A 159 1.92 -2.68 8.91
C GLY A 159 2.62 -3.27 10.15
N PHE A 160 3.45 -2.48 10.83
CA PHE A 160 4.19 -2.86 12.03
C PHE A 160 3.48 -2.52 13.35
N VAL A 161 2.19 -2.15 13.32
CA VAL A 161 1.44 -1.68 14.50
C VAL A 161 1.49 -2.63 15.71
N HIS A 162 1.62 -3.94 15.48
CA HIS A 162 1.73 -4.95 16.54
C HIS A 162 3.18 -5.26 16.96
N MET A 163 4.17 -4.89 16.13
CA MET A 163 5.60 -5.00 16.46
C MET A 163 6.11 -3.80 17.25
N ILE A 164 5.64 -2.59 16.92
CA ILE A 164 6.12 -1.34 17.53
C ILE A 164 6.01 -1.35 19.07
N PRO A 165 4.88 -1.71 19.70
CA PRO A 165 4.78 -1.77 21.16
C PRO A 165 5.80 -2.72 21.78
N LEU A 166 5.99 -3.91 21.20
CA LEU A 166 6.92 -4.92 21.70
C LEU A 166 8.39 -4.45 21.64
N LEU A 167 8.74 -3.64 20.64
CA LEU A 167 10.06 -2.99 20.56
C LEU A 167 10.20 -1.85 21.58
N GLU A 168 9.17 -1.02 21.74
CA GLU A 168 9.16 0.11 22.67
C GLU A 168 9.19 -0.34 24.14
N GLU A 169 8.49 -1.43 24.48
CA GLU A 169 8.49 -2.13 25.78
C GLU A 169 9.83 -2.82 26.06
N ALA A 170 10.45 -3.42 25.04
CA ALA A 170 11.82 -3.96 25.14
C ALA A 170 12.90 -2.86 25.25
N GLY A 171 12.52 -1.58 25.26
CA GLY A 171 13.37 -0.44 25.54
C GLY A 171 13.98 0.25 24.32
N TYR A 172 13.64 -0.16 23.10
CA TYR A 172 14.19 0.45 21.88
C TYR A 172 13.54 1.81 21.57
N GLY A 173 14.28 2.70 20.93
CA GLY A 173 13.70 3.85 20.22
C GLY A 173 13.23 3.40 18.84
N VAL A 174 12.08 3.88 18.36
CA VAL A 174 11.56 3.48 17.06
C VAL A 174 11.49 4.67 16.10
N VAL A 175 12.02 4.49 14.90
CA VAL A 175 11.83 5.34 13.73
C VAL A 175 11.18 4.49 12.64
N THR A 176 10.30 5.08 11.84
CA THR A 176 9.64 4.40 10.72
C THR A 176 9.92 5.16 9.43
N PHE A 177 10.19 4.44 8.34
CA PHE A 177 10.24 5.02 7.00
C PHE A 177 9.01 4.58 6.20
N ASP A 178 8.25 5.56 5.72
CA ASP A 178 7.14 5.39 4.80
C ASP A 178 7.56 5.84 3.39
N TYR A 179 7.22 5.08 2.35
CA TYR A 179 7.55 5.42 0.96
C TYR A 179 6.50 4.90 -0.06
N PRO A 180 6.39 5.49 -1.27
CA PRO A 180 5.40 5.08 -2.24
C PRO A 180 5.66 3.66 -2.75
N PHE A 181 4.72 2.74 -2.48
CA PHE A 181 4.94 1.32 -2.77
C PHE A 181 4.94 0.97 -4.28
N ASN A 182 4.45 1.85 -5.16
CA ASN A 182 4.25 1.59 -6.59
C ASN A 182 5.20 2.35 -7.55
N GLN A 183 6.16 3.13 -7.03
CA GLN A 183 7.21 3.77 -7.84
C GLN A 183 8.39 2.82 -8.12
N GLY A 184 9.42 3.27 -8.85
CA GLY A 184 10.61 2.46 -9.08
C GLY A 184 11.43 2.22 -7.81
N LEU A 185 12.04 1.04 -7.64
CA LEU A 185 12.81 0.76 -6.43
C LEU A 185 14.10 1.60 -6.35
N ASP A 186 14.70 1.98 -7.48
CA ASP A 186 15.81 2.95 -7.49
C ASP A 186 15.41 4.32 -6.90
N GLU A 187 14.18 4.77 -7.17
CA GLU A 187 13.62 6.04 -6.62
C GLU A 187 13.41 5.90 -5.11
N SER A 188 12.80 4.81 -4.66
CA SER A 188 12.58 4.53 -3.23
C SER A 188 13.87 4.33 -2.43
N CYS A 189 14.93 3.80 -3.05
CA CYS A 189 16.26 3.70 -2.44
C CYS A 189 16.92 5.08 -2.27
N GLU A 190 16.77 5.97 -3.27
CA GLU A 190 17.30 7.33 -3.20
C GLU A 190 16.54 8.18 -2.19
N GLU A 191 15.21 8.04 -2.11
CA GLU A 191 14.39 8.64 -1.05
C GLU A 191 14.84 8.16 0.34
N PHE A 192 14.98 6.85 0.56
CA PHE A 192 15.46 6.32 1.84
C PHE A 192 16.83 6.90 2.21
N ARG A 193 17.77 6.94 1.26
CA ARG A 193 19.11 7.50 1.46
C ARG A 193 19.07 8.99 1.82
N ALA A 194 18.26 9.78 1.11
CA ALA A 194 18.13 11.22 1.35
C ALA A 194 17.52 11.49 2.73
N ASP A 195 16.42 10.81 3.05
CA ASP A 195 15.69 11.01 4.30
C ASP A 195 16.45 10.48 5.52
N TRP A 196 17.18 9.36 5.39
CA TRP A 196 18.07 8.84 6.42
C TRP A 196 19.13 9.88 6.81
N THR A 197 19.85 10.40 5.82
CA THR A 197 20.88 11.43 6.03
C THR A 197 20.27 12.70 6.63
N ALA A 198 19.23 13.24 6.00
CA ALA A 198 18.60 14.49 6.43
C ALA A 198 17.94 14.38 7.82
N PHE A 199 17.37 13.23 8.18
CA PHE A 199 16.85 12.97 9.52
C PHE A 199 17.98 12.97 10.55
N ARG A 200 19.03 12.16 10.32
CA ARG A 200 20.14 11.97 11.27
C ARG A 200 20.97 13.24 11.45
N GLU A 201 21.15 14.03 10.39
CA GLU A 201 21.75 15.37 10.47
C GLU A 201 20.89 16.31 11.34
N ARG A 202 19.60 16.45 11.01
CA ARG A 202 18.65 17.35 11.69
C ARG A 202 18.53 17.09 13.19
N VAL A 203 18.57 15.84 13.62
CA VAL A 203 18.45 15.45 15.04
C VAL A 203 19.82 15.24 15.72
N GLY A 204 20.92 15.41 15.00
CA GLY A 204 22.28 15.24 15.52
C GLY A 204 22.65 13.80 15.88
N GLU A 205 21.99 12.80 15.29
CA GLU A 205 22.25 11.39 15.57
C GLU A 205 23.58 10.91 14.99
N ARG A 206 24.39 10.22 15.80
CA ARG A 206 25.70 9.69 15.42
C ARG A 206 25.90 8.22 15.79
N ARG A 207 24.99 7.60 16.55
CA ARG A 207 25.09 6.18 16.90
C ARG A 207 24.65 5.29 15.74
N PRO A 208 25.24 4.10 15.56
CA PRO A 208 24.66 3.10 14.68
C PRO A 208 23.27 2.69 15.18
N TRP A 209 22.41 2.36 14.23
CA TRP A 209 21.06 1.87 14.46
C TRP A 209 20.91 0.45 13.88
N ALA A 210 19.91 -0.28 14.38
CA ALA A 210 19.42 -1.45 13.67
C ALA A 210 18.36 -1.05 12.63
N ILE A 211 18.26 -1.80 11.54
CA ILE A 211 17.15 -1.71 10.59
C ILE A 211 16.40 -3.04 10.57
N VAL A 212 15.08 -2.99 10.73
CA VAL A 212 14.18 -4.14 10.55
C VAL A 212 13.29 -3.85 9.35
N ALA A 213 13.39 -4.66 8.31
CA ALA A 213 12.75 -4.40 7.02
C ALA A 213 11.95 -5.62 6.54
N HIS A 214 10.74 -5.39 6.03
CA HIS A 214 9.83 -6.45 5.56
C HIS A 214 9.69 -6.45 4.05
N SER A 215 9.71 -7.64 3.44
CA SER A 215 9.35 -7.84 2.03
C SER A 215 10.17 -6.93 1.10
N MET A 216 9.51 -6.21 0.20
CA MET A 216 10.10 -5.19 -0.68
C MET A 216 10.99 -4.16 0.04
N GLY A 217 10.64 -3.77 1.28
CA GLY A 217 11.41 -2.81 2.08
C GLY A 217 12.80 -3.31 2.46
N ALA A 218 12.99 -4.64 2.49
CA ALA A 218 14.29 -5.26 2.71
C ALA A 218 15.30 -4.88 1.63
N LEU A 219 14.87 -4.78 0.37
CA LEU A 219 15.73 -4.36 -0.73
C LEU A 219 16.21 -2.92 -0.53
N ILE A 220 15.32 -2.01 -0.14
CA ILE A 220 15.64 -0.58 0.09
C ILE A 220 16.68 -0.41 1.19
N ALA A 221 16.45 -1.05 2.35
CA ALA A 221 17.41 -1.03 3.46
C ALA A 221 18.76 -1.64 3.07
N ARG A 222 18.74 -2.77 2.36
CA ARG A 222 19.92 -3.49 1.92
C ARG A 222 20.74 -2.71 0.89
N LEU A 223 20.13 -2.14 -0.14
CA LEU A 223 20.83 -1.36 -1.16
C LEU A 223 21.51 -0.12 -0.58
N TYR A 224 20.92 0.51 0.44
CA TYR A 224 21.57 1.58 1.19
C TYR A 224 22.85 1.07 1.87
N ILE A 225 22.77 -0.01 2.65
CA ILE A 225 23.90 -0.57 3.43
C ILE A 225 25.03 -1.11 2.54
N GLU A 226 24.69 -1.72 1.40
CA GLU A 226 25.69 -2.33 0.51
C GLU A 226 26.35 -1.32 -0.43
N GLY A 227 25.65 -0.22 -0.74
CA GLY A 227 26.11 0.87 -1.58
C GLY A 227 26.44 2.16 -0.80
N PRO A 228 25.61 3.22 -0.88
CA PRO A 228 25.98 4.56 -0.41
C PRO A 228 26.19 4.70 1.11
N GLY A 229 25.60 3.81 1.92
CA GLY A 229 25.78 3.74 3.37
C GLY A 229 26.96 2.87 3.83
N ARG A 230 27.64 2.16 2.92
CA ARG A 230 28.59 1.08 3.27
C ARG A 230 29.71 1.50 4.23
N GLY A 231 30.18 2.73 4.12
CA GLY A 231 31.23 3.31 4.97
C GLY A 231 30.73 4.31 6.02
N ALA A 232 29.41 4.49 6.18
CA ALA A 232 28.85 5.54 7.04
C ALA A 232 28.91 5.23 8.54
N GLY A 233 28.99 3.94 8.92
CA GLY A 233 29.07 3.50 10.32
C GLY A 233 27.81 3.78 11.14
N ASP A 234 26.68 4.02 10.47
CA ASP A 234 25.40 4.42 11.07
C ASP A 234 24.35 3.30 11.12
N VAL A 235 24.70 2.11 10.64
CA VAL A 235 23.95 0.85 10.81
C VAL A 235 24.89 -0.19 11.40
N ASP A 236 24.45 -0.94 12.42
CA ASP A 236 25.19 -2.09 13.00
C ASP A 236 24.48 -3.45 12.80
N SER A 237 23.16 -3.45 12.61
CA SER A 237 22.34 -4.65 12.43
C SER A 237 21.29 -4.45 11.33
N LEU A 238 21.14 -5.44 10.45
CA LEU A 238 20.12 -5.50 9.40
C LEU A 238 19.34 -6.81 9.54
N ILE A 239 18.07 -6.70 9.89
CA ILE A 239 17.16 -7.83 10.06
C ILE A 239 16.10 -7.78 8.96
N LEU A 240 16.12 -8.80 8.11
CA LEU A 240 15.27 -8.90 6.93
C LEU A 240 14.16 -9.94 7.16
N ILE A 241 12.90 -9.53 7.01
CA ILE A 241 11.72 -10.39 7.19
C ILE A 241 11.08 -10.65 5.82
N ALA A 242 11.11 -11.90 5.37
CA ALA A 242 10.72 -12.34 4.03
C ALA A 242 11.27 -11.46 2.88
N PRO A 243 12.59 -11.18 2.84
CA PRO A 243 13.18 -10.32 1.81
C PRO A 243 13.01 -10.89 0.41
N VAL A 244 12.80 -10.03 -0.59
CA VAL A 244 12.65 -10.43 -1.99
C VAL A 244 14.03 -10.46 -2.70
N ASN A 245 15.03 -11.11 -2.07
CA ASN A 245 16.44 -11.01 -2.48
C ASN A 245 16.74 -11.58 -3.88
N GLN A 246 16.14 -12.72 -4.25
CA GLN A 246 16.30 -13.31 -5.60
C GLN A 246 15.13 -13.02 -6.54
N GLY A 247 14.14 -12.26 -6.08
CA GLY A 247 12.93 -11.93 -6.81
C GLY A 247 11.73 -12.81 -6.46
N ALA A 248 10.54 -12.31 -6.73
CA ALA A 248 9.27 -13.04 -6.58
C ALA A 248 8.20 -12.45 -7.51
N HIS A 249 7.18 -13.24 -7.86
CA HIS A 249 6.11 -12.86 -8.78
C HIS A 249 4.96 -12.11 -8.07
N VAL A 250 5.29 -11.26 -7.10
CA VAL A 250 4.32 -10.56 -6.21
C VAL A 250 3.24 -9.82 -7.00
N ALA A 251 3.57 -9.25 -8.17
CA ALA A 251 2.61 -8.63 -9.09
C ALA A 251 1.53 -9.61 -9.60
N ARG A 252 1.94 -10.84 -9.94
CA ARG A 252 1.06 -11.92 -10.43
C ARG A 252 0.19 -12.49 -9.29
N LEU A 253 0.68 -12.44 -8.05
CA LEU A 253 -0.04 -12.85 -6.84
C LEU A 253 -1.00 -11.79 -6.29
N GLN A 254 -0.81 -10.52 -6.66
CA GLN A 254 -1.62 -9.40 -6.16
C GLN A 254 -3.14 -9.61 -6.30
N PRO A 255 -3.70 -10.16 -7.40
CA PRO A 255 -5.14 -10.44 -7.50
C PRO A 255 -5.65 -11.51 -6.52
N VAL A 256 -4.81 -12.50 -6.18
CA VAL A 256 -5.13 -13.57 -5.21
C VAL A 256 -5.12 -13.00 -3.79
N LEU A 257 -4.08 -12.24 -3.43
CA LEU A 257 -3.99 -11.54 -2.16
C LEU A 257 -5.14 -10.52 -2.00
N GLN A 258 -5.50 -9.80 -3.07
CA GLN A 258 -6.66 -8.90 -3.10
C GLN A 258 -7.99 -9.63 -2.92
N LEU A 259 -8.13 -10.87 -3.41
CA LEU A 259 -9.32 -11.69 -3.21
C LEU A 259 -9.45 -12.10 -1.73
N VAL A 260 -8.36 -12.55 -1.10
CA VAL A 260 -8.29 -12.82 0.35
C VAL A 260 -8.63 -11.56 1.16
N ASN A 261 -8.04 -10.42 0.80
CA ASN A 261 -8.30 -9.12 1.43
C ASN A 261 -9.77 -8.69 1.27
N LYS A 262 -10.40 -8.93 0.11
CA LYS A 262 -11.83 -8.69 -0.10
C LYS A 262 -12.69 -9.57 0.80
N PHE A 263 -12.44 -10.87 0.91
CA PHE A 263 -13.19 -11.75 1.81
C PHE A 263 -13.05 -11.32 3.29
N ALA A 264 -11.85 -10.94 3.73
CA ALA A 264 -11.61 -10.39 5.06
C ALA A 264 -12.31 -9.03 5.28
N ALA A 265 -12.30 -8.15 4.28
CA ALA A 265 -12.91 -6.82 4.35
C ALA A 265 -14.45 -6.84 4.26
N VAL A 266 -15.03 -7.77 3.51
CA VAL A 266 -16.49 -8.01 3.46
C VAL A 266 -17.00 -8.44 4.84
N LYS A 267 -16.26 -9.28 5.56
CA LYS A 267 -16.55 -9.68 6.94
C LYS A 267 -16.40 -8.53 7.97
N ARG A 268 -15.81 -7.39 7.57
CA ARG A 268 -15.54 -6.20 8.41
C ARG A 268 -16.17 -4.90 7.89
N GLY A 269 -16.99 -4.94 6.83
CA GLY A 269 -17.68 -3.77 6.28
C GLY A 269 -16.80 -2.71 5.59
N ARG A 270 -15.59 -3.07 5.11
CA ARG A 270 -14.60 -2.11 4.54
C ARG A 270 -14.33 -2.30 3.04
N THR A 271 -15.37 -2.48 2.24
CA THR A 271 -15.28 -2.79 0.80
C THR A 271 -14.65 -1.69 -0.05
N THR A 272 -14.83 -0.42 0.30
CA THR A 272 -14.35 0.74 -0.50
C THR A 272 -12.86 1.03 -0.33
N GLN A 273 -12.29 0.75 0.86
CA GLN A 273 -10.85 0.92 1.10
C GLN A 273 -10.03 -0.06 0.25
N ALA A 274 -10.45 -1.32 0.21
CA ALA A 274 -9.85 -2.32 -0.66
C ALA A 274 -9.86 -1.85 -2.13
N LEU A 275 -10.99 -1.29 -2.60
CA LEU A 275 -11.12 -0.78 -3.97
C LEU A 275 -10.17 0.38 -4.31
N ALA A 276 -9.84 1.24 -3.34
CA ALA A 276 -8.87 2.33 -3.51
C ALA A 276 -7.42 1.80 -3.59
N GLU A 277 -7.10 0.72 -2.88
CA GLU A 277 -5.80 0.03 -2.98
C GLU A 277 -5.67 -0.70 -4.33
N LEU A 278 -6.75 -1.29 -4.88
CA LEU A 278 -6.75 -1.84 -6.25
C LEU A 278 -6.38 -0.79 -7.30
N ALA A 279 -6.82 0.45 -7.12
CA ALA A 279 -6.68 1.50 -8.11
C ALA A 279 -5.25 2.06 -8.27
N GLN A 280 -4.33 1.72 -7.35
CA GLN A 280 -2.91 2.08 -7.42
C GLN A 280 -2.09 1.17 -8.36
N GLY A 281 -2.65 0.01 -8.74
CA GLY A 281 -2.08 -0.95 -9.70
C GLY A 281 -0.80 -1.67 -9.25
N PRO A 282 -0.37 -2.72 -9.99
CA PRO A 282 1.02 -3.15 -9.94
C PRO A 282 1.89 -2.04 -10.53
N GLY A 283 2.72 -1.44 -9.68
CA GLY A 283 3.63 -0.36 -10.05
C GLY A 283 4.98 -0.86 -10.56
N ARG A 284 5.86 0.09 -10.89
CA ARG A 284 7.22 -0.18 -11.39
C ARG A 284 8.04 -1.04 -10.42
N SER A 285 7.82 -0.87 -9.12
CA SER A 285 8.40 -1.71 -8.05
C SER A 285 8.12 -3.21 -8.22
N ALA A 286 6.98 -3.57 -8.79
CA ALA A 286 6.59 -4.96 -8.95
C ALA A 286 7.35 -5.63 -10.11
N ASP A 287 7.67 -4.88 -11.16
CA ASP A 287 8.57 -5.32 -12.24
C ASP A 287 10.03 -5.39 -11.75
N ASP A 288 10.46 -4.41 -10.93
CA ASP A 288 11.79 -4.41 -10.30
C ASP A 288 12.02 -5.62 -9.38
N MET A 289 10.96 -6.22 -8.82
CA MET A 289 11.01 -7.44 -7.99
C MET A 289 10.95 -8.76 -8.76
N LEU A 290 10.73 -8.77 -10.07
CA LEU A 290 10.69 -10.04 -10.83
C LEU A 290 12.05 -10.75 -10.83
N PRO A 291 12.11 -12.09 -10.71
CA PRO A 291 13.37 -12.83 -10.78
C PRO A 291 14.19 -12.48 -12.02
N GLY A 292 15.44 -12.07 -11.81
CA GLY A 292 16.34 -11.65 -12.88
C GLY A 292 16.04 -10.27 -13.48
N SER A 293 15.26 -9.41 -12.83
CA SER A 293 15.08 -8.00 -13.20
C SER A 293 16.44 -7.25 -13.27
N ALA A 294 16.47 -6.13 -13.98
CA ALA A 294 17.66 -5.27 -14.02
C ALA A 294 18.02 -4.72 -12.63
N PHE A 295 17.01 -4.39 -11.82
CA PHE A 295 17.17 -3.92 -10.44
C PHE A 295 17.82 -5.00 -9.55
N LEU A 296 17.29 -6.23 -9.55
CA LEU A 296 17.84 -7.31 -8.70
C LEU A 296 19.22 -7.77 -9.16
N LYS A 297 19.50 -7.76 -10.47
CA LYS A 297 20.87 -7.99 -10.99
C LYS A 297 21.86 -6.95 -10.47
N LYS A 298 21.47 -5.67 -10.43
CA LYS A 298 22.26 -4.57 -9.85
C LYS A 298 22.40 -4.73 -8.32
N ALA A 299 21.33 -5.10 -7.62
CA ALA A 299 21.32 -5.33 -6.19
C ALA A 299 22.29 -6.47 -5.78
N ASN A 300 22.17 -7.62 -6.42
CA ASN A 300 22.92 -8.84 -6.10
C ASN A 300 24.34 -8.85 -6.67
N ALA A 301 24.73 -7.83 -7.45
CA ALA A 301 26.11 -7.59 -7.83
C ALA A 301 26.95 -6.94 -6.70
N GLN A 302 26.31 -6.36 -5.67
CA GLN A 302 27.00 -5.80 -4.52
C GLN A 302 27.16 -6.86 -3.40
N PRO A 303 28.37 -7.01 -2.82
CA PRO A 303 28.57 -7.93 -1.72
C PRO A 303 28.01 -7.36 -0.40
N PRO A 304 27.57 -8.22 0.54
CA PRO A 304 27.14 -7.81 1.89
C PRO A 304 28.20 -6.97 2.62
N ASN A 305 27.75 -6.03 3.45
CA ASN A 305 28.64 -5.18 4.23
C ASN A 305 29.17 -5.91 5.49
N GLU A 306 30.45 -6.25 5.51
CA GLU A 306 31.13 -6.96 6.61
C GLU A 306 31.07 -6.21 7.96
N ALA A 307 30.82 -4.90 7.95
CA ALA A 307 30.66 -4.10 9.17
C ALA A 307 29.26 -4.20 9.81
N VAL A 308 28.30 -4.85 9.14
CA VAL A 308 26.89 -4.94 9.58
C VAL A 308 26.53 -6.41 9.85
N SER A 309 25.79 -6.67 10.93
CA SER A 309 25.26 -8.00 11.23
C SER A 309 23.97 -8.25 10.45
N TYR A 310 23.98 -9.20 9.52
CA TYR A 310 22.81 -9.56 8.70
C TYR A 310 22.07 -10.76 9.31
N HIS A 311 20.75 -10.65 9.42
CA HIS A 311 19.87 -11.74 9.84
C HIS A 311 18.66 -11.83 8.91
N ILE A 312 18.20 -13.06 8.60
CA ILE A 312 17.07 -13.29 7.69
C ILE A 312 16.04 -14.19 8.38
N LEU A 313 14.77 -13.80 8.29
CA LEU A 313 13.60 -14.58 8.68
C LEU A 313 12.78 -14.88 7.43
N ALA A 314 12.44 -16.15 7.22
CA ALA A 314 11.60 -16.61 6.11
C ALA A 314 10.34 -17.30 6.63
N GLY A 315 9.25 -17.22 5.87
CA GLY A 315 8.05 -18.01 6.10
C GLY A 315 8.00 -19.22 5.16
N ASP A 316 7.37 -20.31 5.59
CA ASP A 316 7.08 -21.48 4.75
C ASP A 316 5.62 -21.94 4.81
N LEU A 317 4.70 -21.12 5.35
CA LEU A 317 3.26 -21.39 5.28
C LEU A 317 2.64 -20.60 4.13
N GLY A 318 2.16 -21.30 3.11
CA GLY A 318 1.66 -20.73 1.88
C GLY A 318 0.17 -20.44 1.91
N LEU A 319 -0.43 -20.39 0.71
CA LEU A 319 -1.88 -20.37 0.48
C LEU A 319 -2.38 -21.70 -0.15
N LEU A 320 -1.47 -22.64 -0.41
CA LEU A 320 -1.71 -23.88 -1.13
C LEU A 320 -0.99 -25.04 -0.43
N THR A 321 -1.71 -26.12 -0.10
CA THR A 321 -1.06 -27.31 0.48
C THR A 321 -0.30 -28.09 -0.59
N VAL A 322 0.66 -28.92 -0.15
CA VAL A 322 1.43 -29.80 -1.04
C VAL A 322 0.52 -30.71 -1.88
N GLU A 323 -0.59 -31.20 -1.32
CA GLU A 323 -1.60 -31.98 -2.05
C GLU A 323 -2.36 -31.13 -3.07
N GLY A 324 -2.76 -29.91 -2.69
CA GLY A 324 -3.43 -28.97 -3.59
C GLY A 324 -2.55 -28.59 -4.79
N ARG A 325 -1.24 -28.38 -4.56
CA ARG A 325 -0.25 -28.18 -5.61
C ARG A 325 -0.19 -29.38 -6.57
N ARG A 326 -0.03 -30.60 -6.03
CA ARG A 326 0.02 -31.82 -6.85
C ARG A 326 -1.23 -31.99 -7.71
N GLN A 327 -2.42 -31.70 -7.17
CA GLN A 327 -3.67 -31.74 -7.94
C GLN A 327 -3.65 -30.75 -9.12
N ILE A 328 -3.12 -29.54 -8.93
CA ILE A 328 -2.97 -28.55 -10.00
C ILE A 328 -1.96 -29.05 -11.05
N GLU A 329 -0.81 -29.57 -10.63
CA GLU A 329 0.23 -30.13 -11.50
C GLU A 329 -0.27 -31.33 -12.32
N ASP A 330 -1.03 -32.24 -11.70
CA ASP A 330 -1.68 -33.40 -12.36
C ASP A 330 -2.68 -32.95 -13.43
N GLN A 331 -3.56 -31.99 -13.12
CA GLN A 331 -4.53 -31.44 -14.09
C GLN A 331 -3.81 -30.78 -15.27
N ILE A 332 -2.75 -30.03 -14.98
CA ILE A 332 -1.88 -29.38 -15.95
C ILE A 332 -1.19 -30.41 -16.87
N GLU A 333 -0.69 -31.53 -16.32
CA GLU A 333 -0.09 -32.59 -17.12
C GLU A 333 -1.12 -33.29 -18.01
N LEU A 334 -2.31 -33.59 -17.49
CA LEU A 334 -3.42 -34.19 -18.25
C LEU A 334 -3.85 -33.30 -19.43
N MET A 335 -3.98 -31.98 -19.22
CA MET A 335 -4.22 -31.01 -20.30
C MET A 335 -3.08 -31.00 -21.33
N THR A 336 -1.82 -31.04 -20.88
CA THR A 336 -0.66 -31.07 -21.77
C THR A 336 -0.61 -32.33 -22.63
N ARG A 337 -0.91 -33.50 -22.05
CA ARG A 337 -0.94 -34.79 -22.76
C ARG A 337 -2.06 -34.86 -23.82
N SER A 338 -3.14 -34.10 -23.64
CA SER A 338 -4.29 -34.06 -24.56
C SER A 338 -4.23 -32.90 -25.58
N ALA A 339 -3.31 -31.94 -25.43
CA ALA A 339 -3.19 -30.75 -26.28
C ALA A 339 -2.53 -30.97 -27.67
N GLY A 340 -1.96 -32.15 -27.95
CA GLY A 340 -1.35 -32.46 -29.25
C GLY A 340 -0.26 -31.43 -29.66
N PRO A 341 -0.32 -30.81 -30.85
CA PRO A 341 0.67 -29.81 -31.27
C PRO A 341 0.68 -28.54 -30.39
N PHE A 342 -0.38 -28.26 -29.63
CA PHE A 342 -0.40 -27.16 -28.65
C PHE A 342 0.36 -27.49 -27.36
N ALA A 343 0.72 -28.75 -27.11
CA ALA A 343 1.41 -29.17 -25.89
C ALA A 343 2.76 -28.45 -25.65
N LEU A 344 3.43 -27.99 -26.72
CA LEU A 344 4.64 -27.17 -26.59
C LEU A 344 4.34 -25.79 -25.99
N LEU A 345 3.26 -25.14 -26.43
CA LEU A 345 2.80 -23.87 -25.88
C LEU A 345 2.31 -24.05 -24.43
N THR A 346 1.61 -25.15 -24.14
CA THR A 346 1.20 -25.50 -22.77
C THR A 346 2.42 -25.68 -21.87
N ARG A 347 3.46 -26.42 -22.29
CA ARG A 347 4.71 -26.60 -21.53
C ARG A 347 5.42 -25.29 -21.20
N VAL A 348 5.47 -24.34 -22.14
CA VAL A 348 6.06 -23.01 -21.88
C VAL A 348 5.24 -22.25 -20.84
N ALA A 349 3.91 -22.26 -20.95
CA ALA A 349 3.03 -21.62 -19.97
C ALA A 349 3.14 -22.27 -18.56
N ILE A 350 3.44 -23.57 -18.47
CA ILE A 350 3.64 -24.28 -17.20
C ILE A 350 4.94 -23.87 -16.52
N GLY A 351 6.02 -23.69 -17.29
CA GLY A 351 7.29 -23.18 -16.76
C GLY A 351 7.15 -21.79 -16.12
N GLU A 352 6.25 -20.96 -16.64
CA GLU A 352 5.89 -19.65 -16.07
C GLU A 352 4.98 -19.72 -14.82
N ILE A 353 4.34 -20.87 -14.56
CA ILE A 353 3.41 -21.08 -13.43
C ILE A 353 4.13 -21.76 -12.24
N ALA A 354 5.06 -22.68 -12.48
CA ALA A 354 5.72 -23.44 -11.41
C ALA A 354 6.38 -22.54 -10.32
N PRO A 355 7.13 -21.46 -10.65
CA PRO A 355 7.68 -20.56 -9.64
C PRO A 355 6.61 -19.84 -8.79
N ILE A 356 5.45 -19.56 -9.39
CA ILE A 356 4.31 -18.94 -8.70
C ILE A 356 3.66 -19.95 -7.75
N LEU A 357 3.62 -21.24 -8.12
CA LEU A 357 3.20 -22.32 -7.23
C LEU A 357 4.22 -22.52 -6.10
N ASP A 358 5.53 -22.40 -6.34
CA ASP A 358 6.55 -22.45 -5.29
C ASP A 358 6.34 -21.33 -4.24
N GLU A 359 6.07 -20.10 -4.68
CA GLU A 359 5.77 -18.95 -3.79
C GLU A 359 4.51 -19.16 -2.95
N LEU A 360 3.53 -19.92 -3.48
CA LEU A 360 2.24 -20.17 -2.87
C LEU A 360 2.16 -21.42 -2.00
N THR A 361 3.12 -22.35 -2.07
CA THR A 361 2.97 -23.69 -1.47
C THR A 361 3.64 -23.82 -0.11
N ASP A 362 2.94 -24.50 0.82
CA ASP A 362 3.46 -24.89 2.13
C ASP A 362 4.80 -25.65 2.00
N GLY A 363 5.78 -25.28 2.82
CA GLY A 363 7.14 -25.81 2.82
C GLY A 363 8.06 -25.22 1.76
N THR A 364 7.56 -24.43 0.79
CA THR A 364 8.39 -23.77 -0.23
C THR A 364 8.33 -22.24 -0.20
N GLY A 365 7.21 -21.66 0.23
CA GLY A 365 7.05 -20.20 0.31
C GLY A 365 5.98 -19.76 1.30
N ASP A 366 5.94 -18.45 1.56
CA ASP A 366 5.09 -17.81 2.57
C ASP A 366 3.77 -17.26 2.00
N GLY A 367 3.42 -17.61 0.76
CA GLY A 367 2.29 -17.06 0.02
C GLY A 367 2.62 -15.81 -0.81
N ALA A 368 3.87 -15.31 -0.77
CA ALA A 368 4.35 -14.22 -1.61
C ALA A 368 5.81 -14.36 -2.07
N VAL A 369 6.66 -15.03 -1.29
CA VAL A 369 8.10 -15.21 -1.54
C VAL A 369 8.49 -16.65 -1.17
N THR A 370 9.34 -17.29 -1.97
CA THR A 370 9.90 -18.60 -1.59
C THR A 370 10.98 -18.47 -0.52
N VAL A 371 11.16 -19.50 0.31
CA VAL A 371 12.28 -19.56 1.27
C VAL A 371 13.61 -19.37 0.54
N GLU A 372 13.76 -19.98 -0.64
CA GLU A 372 14.95 -19.83 -1.50
C GLU A 372 15.16 -18.38 -1.94
N ALA A 373 14.11 -17.67 -2.35
CA ALA A 373 14.21 -16.27 -2.78
C ALA A 373 14.58 -15.29 -1.65
N THR A 374 14.41 -15.68 -0.38
CA THR A 374 14.89 -14.89 0.75
C THR A 374 16.41 -14.91 0.92
N ARG A 375 17.09 -15.95 0.41
CA ARG A 375 18.53 -16.14 0.60
C ARG A 375 19.36 -15.04 -0.03
N LEU A 376 20.52 -14.78 0.56
CA LEU A 376 21.51 -13.83 0.08
C LEU A 376 22.91 -14.48 0.21
N PRO A 377 23.68 -14.63 -0.87
CA PRO A 377 25.05 -15.14 -0.78
C PRO A 377 25.93 -14.27 0.14
N GLY A 378 26.70 -14.91 1.02
CA GLY A 378 27.63 -14.24 1.93
C GLY A 378 27.04 -13.80 3.27
N VAL A 379 25.76 -14.09 3.56
CA VAL A 379 25.14 -13.88 4.89
C VAL A 379 24.62 -15.20 5.46
N PRO A 380 24.26 -15.28 6.76
CA PRO A 380 23.73 -16.50 7.37
C PRO A 380 22.46 -17.03 6.70
N GLU A 381 22.27 -18.35 6.82
CA GLU A 381 21.04 -19.04 6.40
C GLU A 381 19.78 -18.44 7.03
N PRO A 382 18.67 -18.31 6.29
CA PRO A 382 17.39 -17.85 6.84
C PRO A 382 16.89 -18.74 7.98
N VAL A 383 16.39 -18.12 9.05
CA VAL A 383 15.54 -18.80 10.03
C VAL A 383 14.15 -18.94 9.42
N VAL A 384 13.77 -20.18 9.10
CA VAL A 384 12.45 -20.51 8.54
C VAL A 384 11.43 -20.69 9.67
N LEU A 385 10.25 -20.09 9.52
CA LEU A 385 9.15 -20.12 10.47
C LEU A 385 7.86 -20.56 9.78
N ALA A 386 7.09 -21.42 10.46
CA ALA A 386 5.74 -21.84 10.05
C ALA A 386 4.74 -20.69 10.18
N ALA A 387 4.81 -19.76 9.23
CA ALA A 387 4.02 -18.53 9.15
C ALA A 387 3.97 -18.02 7.70
N ASN A 388 2.86 -17.39 7.32
CA ASN A 388 2.71 -16.74 6.02
C ASN A 388 3.28 -15.31 6.03
N HIS A 389 3.42 -14.73 4.84
CA HIS A 389 4.09 -13.44 4.59
C HIS A 389 3.58 -12.28 5.47
N ALA A 390 2.28 -12.28 5.76
CA ALA A 390 1.62 -11.28 6.60
C ALA A 390 1.71 -11.63 8.09
N GLU A 391 1.69 -12.91 8.46
CA GLU A 391 1.80 -13.39 9.84
C GLU A 391 3.20 -13.19 10.43
N LEU A 392 4.26 -13.22 9.62
CA LEU A 392 5.64 -12.92 10.03
C LEU A 392 5.76 -11.56 10.76
N ILE A 393 5.03 -10.53 10.32
CA ILE A 393 4.95 -9.22 10.99
C ILE A 393 3.63 -9.01 11.75
N ARG A 394 2.75 -10.02 11.73
CA ARG A 394 1.35 -9.98 12.16
C ARG A 394 0.59 -8.77 11.62
N ALA A 395 0.58 -8.61 10.29
CA ALA A 395 0.01 -7.45 9.63
C ALA A 395 -1.49 -7.24 9.97
N PRO A 396 -1.91 -6.00 10.29
CA PRO A 396 -3.26 -5.71 10.78
C PRO A 396 -4.38 -5.95 9.75
N ILE A 397 -4.01 -6.11 8.47
CA ILE A 397 -4.94 -6.48 7.40
C ILE A 397 -5.59 -7.85 7.67
N LEU A 398 -4.81 -8.84 8.12
CA LEU A 398 -5.32 -10.13 8.57
C LEU A 398 -5.66 -10.10 10.07
N PHE A 399 -4.74 -9.63 10.92
CA PHE A 399 -4.80 -9.77 12.37
C PHE A 399 -5.26 -8.49 13.07
N ALA A 400 -6.54 -8.42 13.43
CA ALA A 400 -7.09 -7.24 14.12
C ALA A 400 -6.57 -7.10 15.56
N ASP A 401 -6.24 -8.22 16.21
CA ASP A 401 -5.67 -8.30 17.56
C ASP A 401 -4.13 -8.35 17.50
N PRO A 402 -3.43 -7.81 18.53
CA PRO A 402 -1.97 -7.74 18.53
C PRO A 402 -1.31 -9.12 18.61
N GLY A 403 -1.86 -10.05 19.42
CA GLY A 403 -1.37 -11.42 19.56
C GLY A 403 0.15 -11.58 19.77
N PRO A 404 0.70 -12.79 19.57
CA PRO A 404 2.14 -12.99 19.44
C PRO A 404 2.59 -12.71 17.99
N VAL A 405 3.61 -11.87 17.81
CA VAL A 405 4.30 -11.74 16.52
C VAL A 405 5.41 -12.78 16.45
N VAL A 406 5.31 -13.74 15.53
CA VAL A 406 6.14 -14.95 15.47
C VAL A 406 7.65 -14.67 15.31
N THR A 407 8.01 -13.57 14.65
CA THR A 407 9.40 -13.16 14.43
C THR A 407 10.05 -12.46 15.62
N MET A 408 9.25 -11.87 16.53
CA MET A 408 9.78 -10.99 17.58
C MET A 408 10.76 -11.64 18.57
N PRO A 409 10.62 -12.92 18.98
CA PRO A 409 11.62 -13.58 19.82
C PRO A 409 13.02 -13.59 19.19
N TRP A 410 13.11 -13.80 17.87
CA TRP A 410 14.35 -13.81 17.10
C TRP A 410 14.94 -12.41 16.98
N ILE A 411 14.12 -11.44 16.54
CA ILE A 411 14.49 -10.03 16.42
C ILE A 411 15.05 -9.50 17.74
N LEU A 412 14.34 -9.71 18.86
CA LEU A 412 14.76 -9.25 20.18
C LEU A 412 15.99 -9.98 20.72
N ASN A 413 16.33 -11.17 20.21
CA ASN A 413 17.56 -11.86 20.57
C ASN A 413 18.76 -11.29 19.79
N TRP A 414 18.66 -11.21 18.47
CA TRP A 414 19.72 -10.69 17.60
C TRP A 414 20.10 -9.24 17.94
N LEU A 415 19.11 -8.36 18.17
CA LEU A 415 19.36 -6.99 18.61
C LEU A 415 20.16 -6.90 19.94
N LYS A 416 20.04 -7.91 20.82
CA LYS A 416 20.84 -7.98 22.06
C LYS A 416 22.23 -8.56 21.81
N GLU A 417 22.37 -9.49 20.89
CA GLU A 417 23.64 -10.12 20.52
C GLU A 417 24.54 -9.15 19.74
N ASP A 418 24.02 -8.52 18.69
CA ASP A 418 24.75 -7.55 17.86
C ASP A 418 25.23 -6.36 18.69
N ARG A 419 24.37 -5.83 19.58
CA ARG A 419 24.73 -4.75 20.51
C ARG A 419 25.80 -5.16 21.53
N ARG A 420 25.93 -6.45 21.88
CA ARG A 420 27.06 -6.95 22.69
C ARG A 420 28.34 -7.02 21.87
N ARG A 421 28.26 -7.50 20.62
CA ARG A 421 29.41 -7.55 19.70
C ARG A 421 29.97 -6.16 19.41
N GLY A 422 29.11 -5.20 19.03
CA GLY A 422 29.51 -3.82 18.74
C GLY A 422 30.10 -3.06 19.93
N ARG A 423 29.83 -3.50 21.17
CA ARG A 423 30.53 -2.99 22.37
C ARG A 423 31.92 -3.63 22.52
N ALA A 424 32.03 -4.93 22.33
CA ALA A 424 33.29 -5.67 22.46
C ALA A 424 34.31 -5.36 21.34
N SER A 425 33.86 -4.81 20.20
CA SER A 425 34.73 -4.33 19.11
C SER A 425 35.12 -2.86 19.23
N GLY A 426 34.65 -2.16 20.29
CA GLY A 426 34.95 -0.74 20.57
C GLY A 426 35.82 -0.52 21.81
N GLU A 427 36.33 -1.61 22.40
CA GLU A 427 37.39 -1.66 23.41
C GLU A 427 38.70 -2.15 22.75
#